data_AF-A0A3M8TKU3-F1
#
_entry.id   AF-A0A3M8TKU3-F1
#
_cell.length_a   1.000
_cell.length_b   1.000
_cell.length_c   1.000
_cell.angle_alpha   90.00
_cell.angle_beta   90.00
_cell.angle_gamma   90.00
#
_symmetry.space_group_name_H-M   'P 1'
#
loop_
_entity.id
_entity.type
_entity.pdbx_description
1 polymer ?
#
loop_
_entity_poly.entity_id
_entity_poly.type
_entity_poly.pdbx_seq_one_letter_code
_entity_poly.pdbx_strand_id
1 'polypeptide(L)'
;MPSHEQVGLTVAQAQSIVDRFMAEYRGHIGVTAIIKATQEEIYGPDAAREKIGYRIDAAYHPARALFTLAASNMGDEGAVKRALRHELLGHYGLNTFNPEEKREFLDRVLETRGEPSLAHIWAYVDEHYAKLPDIHRAEEVFAFVAEEERSFLGKAWDRTRSSLQGMLKAVGLTDGRLTISELRIEAQAIAAGIKEGHRQQMTFPKDDQSQFRLSPVEHDAIFDDIAMLALSTTKPVNQPTAVLLGGQPGAGKAGLSSRALDEFGGNTIKVDADELRKHHPQYLQLMRENDRMAADRTHPDAGAWSVKLTNLAIKNRRNLLIDGTMRDPDSLARLCSRLHSAGYRVEARVLAVDPLVSRMSIHMRYELQRESNGFGRWSNRDKHDQAYAGLPVTVERLEADNLVDTLQVFSRNGTELYARRLSEGDCAPAGGRQRITQERERVWTPEEIRGFSYNLEMIEGKMLVRRAAPSEHAELDGIRSEYRHKYPTDLSQGDFLRRPKPGY
;
A
#
# COMPACT_ATOMS: atom_id res chain seq x y z
N MET A 1 -1.07 -27.10 45.67
CA MET A 1 -1.08 -26.15 44.53
C MET A 1 0.35 -26.04 44.02
N PRO A 2 0.77 -26.83 43.02
CA PRO A 2 2.11 -26.69 42.48
C PRO A 2 2.15 -25.44 41.58
N SER A 3 3.15 -24.59 41.82
CA SER A 3 3.49 -23.40 41.06
C SER A 3 3.86 -23.77 39.63
N HIS A 4 3.17 -23.19 38.64
CA HIS A 4 3.58 -23.30 37.24
C HIS A 4 4.99 -22.71 37.06
N GLU A 5 5.95 -23.57 36.76
CA GLU A 5 7.33 -23.21 36.41
C GLU A 5 7.36 -22.28 35.20
N GLN A 6 8.17 -21.22 35.32
CA GLN A 6 8.37 -20.21 34.29
C GLN A 6 9.25 -20.80 33.18
N VAL A 7 8.64 -21.34 32.13
CA VAL A 7 9.35 -21.88 30.96
C VAL A 7 9.71 -20.74 30.02
N GLY A 8 10.77 -19.98 30.33
CA GLY A 8 11.30 -18.91 29.48
C GLY A 8 12.19 -17.91 30.23
N LEU A 9 12.98 -17.11 29.50
CA LEU A 9 13.81 -16.06 30.08
C LEU A 9 12.94 -14.94 30.69
N THR A 10 13.46 -14.31 31.74
CA THR A 10 12.86 -13.06 32.24
C THR A 10 13.11 -11.92 31.25
N VAL A 11 12.24 -10.90 31.26
CA VAL A 11 12.41 -9.67 30.45
C VAL A 11 13.78 -9.04 30.70
N ALA A 12 14.25 -9.00 31.96
CA ALA A 12 15.55 -8.43 32.30
C ALA A 12 16.73 -9.21 31.70
N GLN A 13 16.67 -10.54 31.71
CA GLN A 13 17.70 -11.39 31.09
C GLN A 13 17.72 -11.21 29.58
N ALA A 14 16.55 -11.27 28.93
CA ALA A 14 16.43 -11.09 27.49
C ALA A 14 16.89 -9.69 27.04
N GLN A 15 16.48 -8.64 27.75
CA GLN A 15 16.92 -7.26 27.50
C GLN A 15 18.44 -7.14 27.61
N SER A 16 19.07 -7.70 28.65
CA SER A 16 20.53 -7.65 28.81
C SER A 16 21.28 -8.29 27.64
N ILE A 17 20.75 -9.37 27.06
CA ILE A 17 21.34 -10.03 25.90
C ILE A 17 21.16 -9.18 24.64
N VAL A 18 19.96 -8.63 24.42
CA VAL A 18 19.66 -7.74 23.29
C VAL A 18 20.55 -6.49 23.33
N ASP A 19 20.68 -5.86 24.50
CA ASP A 19 21.52 -4.67 24.66
C ASP A 19 22.98 -4.96 24.36
N ARG A 20 23.50 -6.10 24.84
CA ARG A 20 24.87 -6.54 24.55
C ARG A 20 25.09 -6.76 23.06
N PHE A 21 24.15 -7.44 22.39
CA PHE A 21 24.20 -7.65 20.94
C PHE A 21 24.17 -6.33 20.18
N MET A 22 23.22 -5.44 20.49
CA MET A 22 23.09 -4.13 19.83
C MET A 22 24.32 -3.24 20.04
N ALA A 23 24.94 -3.30 21.22
CA ALA A 23 26.18 -2.57 21.52
C ALA A 23 27.36 -3.01 20.63
N GLU A 24 27.40 -4.27 20.19
CA GLU A 24 28.44 -4.74 19.27
C GLU A 24 28.41 -3.99 17.92
N TYR A 25 27.24 -3.54 17.49
CA TYR A 25 27.05 -2.83 16.22
C TYR A 25 27.16 -1.30 16.36
N ARG A 26 27.59 -0.80 17.53
CA ARG A 26 27.97 0.62 17.75
C ARG A 26 26.90 1.63 17.33
N GLY A 27 25.61 1.26 17.42
CA GLY A 27 24.48 2.12 17.03
C GLY A 27 24.20 2.17 15.52
N HIS A 28 24.87 1.36 14.70
CA HIS A 28 24.62 1.31 13.25
C HIS A 28 23.37 0.49 12.87
N ILE A 29 22.81 -0.28 13.81
CA ILE A 29 21.46 -0.86 13.66
C ILE A 29 20.45 0.17 14.16
N GLY A 30 19.81 0.88 13.24
CA GLY A 30 18.86 1.96 13.52
C GLY A 30 17.48 1.49 14.00
N VAL A 31 17.43 0.53 14.92
CA VAL A 31 16.21 -0.16 15.35
C VAL A 31 16.05 -0.07 16.87
N THR A 32 14.86 0.25 17.36
CA THR A 32 14.54 0.27 18.80
C THR A 32 14.01 -1.09 19.25
N ALA A 33 14.62 -1.67 20.28
CA ALA A 33 14.21 -2.95 20.82
C ALA A 33 13.09 -2.81 21.87
N ILE A 34 12.03 -3.60 21.72
CA ILE A 34 10.92 -3.73 22.67
C ILE A 34 10.86 -5.18 23.13
N ILE A 35 11.22 -5.43 24.39
CA ILE A 35 11.16 -6.74 25.00
C ILE A 35 10.04 -6.74 26.04
N LYS A 36 9.15 -7.74 25.92
CA LYS A 36 8.03 -7.94 26.83
C LYS A 36 7.99 -9.37 27.33
N ALA A 37 7.21 -9.62 28.38
CA ALA A 37 7.14 -10.96 28.94
C ALA A 37 6.55 -11.93 27.93
N THR A 38 5.46 -11.53 27.25
CA THR A 38 4.74 -12.38 26.30
C THR A 38 4.43 -11.65 24.99
N GLN A 39 3.99 -12.38 23.95
CA GLN A 39 3.65 -11.80 22.65
C GLN A 39 2.37 -10.94 22.69
N GLU A 40 1.45 -11.22 23.61
CA GLU A 40 0.21 -10.47 23.82
C GLU A 40 0.49 -9.06 24.39
N GLU A 41 1.53 -8.92 25.19
CA GLU A 41 1.98 -7.60 25.68
C GLU A 41 2.58 -6.74 24.56
N ILE A 42 3.03 -7.37 23.47
CA ILE A 42 3.63 -6.68 22.31
C ILE A 42 2.54 -6.30 21.30
N TYR A 43 1.63 -7.23 20.99
CA TYR A 43 0.70 -7.13 19.86
C TYR A 43 -0.77 -7.05 20.25
N GLY A 44 -1.08 -7.15 21.54
CA GLY A 44 -2.44 -7.17 22.07
C GLY A 44 -3.02 -8.57 22.25
N PRO A 45 -4.21 -8.68 22.86
CA PRO A 45 -4.81 -9.95 23.27
C PRO A 45 -5.27 -10.85 22.11
N ASP A 46 -5.33 -10.33 20.88
CA ASP A 46 -5.66 -11.12 19.69
C ASP A 46 -4.46 -11.83 19.08
N ALA A 47 -3.24 -11.45 19.47
CA ALA A 47 -2.03 -12.16 19.13
C ALA A 47 -1.73 -13.33 20.07
N ALA A 48 -2.67 -13.73 20.93
CA ALA A 48 -2.46 -14.83 21.85
C ALA A 48 -2.19 -16.14 21.12
N ARG A 49 -1.22 -16.93 21.59
CA ARG A 49 -0.83 -18.20 20.95
C ARG A 49 -2.05 -19.13 20.74
N GLU A 50 -2.96 -19.15 21.70
CA GLU A 50 -4.21 -19.94 21.66
C GLU A 50 -5.19 -19.47 20.57
N LYS A 51 -5.13 -18.18 20.18
CA LYS A 51 -6.00 -17.60 19.16
C LYS A 51 -5.42 -17.70 17.75
N ILE A 52 -4.13 -17.43 17.57
CA ILE A 52 -3.50 -17.41 16.24
C ILE A 52 -2.89 -18.76 15.84
N GLY A 53 -2.72 -19.68 16.79
CA GLY A 53 -2.27 -21.05 16.54
C GLY A 53 -0.75 -21.22 16.33
N TYR A 54 0.03 -20.14 16.40
CA TYR A 54 1.50 -20.18 16.30
C TYR A 54 2.19 -19.22 17.28
N ARG A 55 3.48 -19.45 17.51
CA ARG A 55 4.33 -18.70 18.45
C ARG A 55 5.08 -17.60 17.70
N ILE A 56 5.12 -16.39 18.24
CA ILE A 56 5.92 -15.27 17.71
C ILE A 56 7.10 -15.04 18.66
N ASP A 57 8.28 -15.45 18.22
CA ASP A 57 9.50 -15.42 19.02
C ASP A 57 10.08 -14.00 19.05
N ALA A 58 10.39 -13.50 17.85
CA ALA A 58 10.78 -12.13 17.59
C ALA A 58 10.14 -11.65 16.28
N ALA A 59 10.23 -10.36 16.02
CA ALA A 59 9.97 -9.80 14.71
C ALA A 59 10.69 -8.45 14.55
N TYR A 60 11.23 -8.21 13.37
CA TYR A 60 11.67 -6.91 12.91
C TYR A 60 10.55 -6.22 12.12
N HIS A 61 10.21 -5.00 12.54
CA HIS A 61 9.18 -4.14 11.95
C HIS A 61 9.86 -2.98 11.21
N PRO A 62 10.23 -3.13 9.92
CA PRO A 62 10.95 -2.12 9.16
C PRO A 62 10.30 -0.74 9.17
N ALA A 63 8.98 -0.69 9.03
CA ALA A 63 8.23 0.57 8.94
C ALA A 63 8.30 1.43 10.21
N ARG A 64 8.45 0.77 11.37
CA ARG A 64 8.47 1.43 12.69
C ARG A 64 9.88 1.51 13.27
N ALA A 65 10.87 0.97 12.58
CA ALA A 65 12.22 0.77 13.08
C ALA A 65 12.20 0.07 14.46
N LEU A 66 11.40 -1.00 14.60
CA LEU A 66 11.30 -1.76 15.84
C LEU A 66 11.81 -3.18 15.68
N PHE A 67 12.45 -3.68 16.74
CA PHE A 67 12.68 -5.08 16.97
C PHE A 67 11.88 -5.47 18.19
N THR A 68 11.11 -6.55 18.11
CA THR A 68 10.25 -7.01 19.20
C THR A 68 10.62 -8.44 19.57
N LEU A 69 10.59 -8.77 20.85
CA LEU A 69 10.93 -10.10 21.37
C LEU A 69 10.04 -10.45 22.57
N ALA A 70 9.42 -11.63 22.54
CA ALA A 70 8.68 -12.18 23.67
C ALA A 70 9.62 -13.04 24.55
N ALA A 71 9.96 -12.56 25.74
CA ALA A 71 10.95 -13.20 26.61
C ALA A 71 10.54 -14.61 27.07
N SER A 72 9.26 -14.85 27.32
CA SER A 72 8.74 -16.17 27.69
C SER A 72 8.91 -17.22 26.59
N ASN A 73 9.08 -16.79 25.33
CA ASN A 73 9.27 -17.70 24.21
C ASN A 73 10.75 -18.12 24.06
N MET A 74 11.67 -17.46 24.78
CA MET A 74 13.11 -17.69 24.70
C MET A 74 13.57 -18.67 25.78
N GLY A 75 14.11 -19.82 25.36
CA GLY A 75 14.60 -20.85 26.29
C GLY A 75 15.96 -20.55 26.92
N ASP A 76 16.85 -19.86 26.20
CA ASP A 76 18.22 -19.55 26.62
C ASP A 76 18.80 -18.34 25.87
N GLU A 77 20.03 -17.94 26.22
CA GLU A 77 20.75 -16.85 25.51
C GLU A 77 20.95 -17.17 24.02
N GLY A 78 21.14 -18.46 23.68
CA GLY A 78 21.32 -18.89 22.29
C GLY A 78 20.08 -18.63 21.43
N ALA A 79 18.87 -18.82 21.97
CA ALA A 79 17.61 -18.55 21.30
C ALA A 79 17.44 -17.06 21.01
N VAL A 80 17.75 -16.19 21.98
CA VAL A 80 17.71 -14.73 21.80
C VAL A 80 18.68 -14.31 20.69
N LYS A 81 19.91 -14.84 20.70
CA LYS A 81 20.91 -14.53 19.68
C LYS A 81 20.51 -15.02 18.28
N ARG A 82 19.92 -16.22 18.16
CA ARG A 82 19.40 -16.71 16.87
C ARG A 82 18.30 -15.79 16.34
N ALA A 83 17.33 -15.43 17.18
CA ALA A 83 16.26 -14.51 16.80
C ALA A 83 16.81 -13.14 16.37
N LEU A 84 17.77 -12.58 17.12
CA LEU A 84 18.42 -11.32 16.73
C LEU A 84 19.14 -11.43 15.37
N ARG A 85 19.81 -12.54 15.08
CA ARG A 85 20.47 -12.71 13.78
C ARG A 85 19.48 -12.90 12.64
N HIS A 86 18.41 -13.68 12.86
CA HIS A 86 17.32 -13.85 11.90
C HIS A 86 16.73 -12.48 11.50
N GLU A 87 16.31 -11.72 12.51
CA GLU A 87 15.62 -10.45 12.30
C GLU A 87 16.56 -9.33 11.84
N LEU A 88 17.72 -9.18 12.49
CA LEU A 88 18.60 -8.01 12.29
C LEU A 88 19.71 -8.24 11.27
N LEU A 89 20.14 -9.49 11.03
CA LEU A 89 21.17 -9.80 10.03
C LEU A 89 20.58 -10.45 8.78
N GLY A 90 19.46 -11.18 8.92
CA GLY A 90 18.63 -11.63 7.81
C GLY A 90 17.84 -10.47 7.22
N HIS A 91 16.72 -10.10 7.82
CA HIS A 91 15.77 -9.14 7.24
C HIS A 91 16.30 -7.69 7.20
N TYR A 92 16.70 -7.11 8.35
CA TYR A 92 17.30 -5.77 8.37
C TYR A 92 18.60 -5.73 7.55
N GLY A 93 19.42 -6.78 7.67
CA GLY A 93 20.67 -6.90 6.92
C GLY A 93 20.47 -6.84 5.41
N LEU A 94 19.46 -7.55 4.90
CA LEU A 94 19.07 -7.46 3.49
C LEU A 94 18.57 -6.05 3.10
N ASN A 95 17.94 -5.31 4.03
CA ASN A 95 17.53 -3.94 3.77
C ASN A 95 18.71 -2.94 3.69
N THR A 96 19.95 -3.36 3.99
CA THR A 96 21.15 -2.56 3.73
C THR A 96 21.59 -2.57 2.27
N PHE A 97 21.08 -3.50 1.45
CA PHE A 97 21.24 -3.45 0.01
C PHE A 97 20.34 -2.39 -0.60
N ASN A 98 20.75 -1.84 -1.74
CA ASN A 98 19.81 -1.15 -2.60
C ASN A 98 18.77 -2.15 -3.17
N PRO A 99 17.61 -1.70 -3.66
CA PRO A 99 16.55 -2.60 -4.10
C PRO A 99 16.94 -3.59 -5.21
N GLU A 100 17.79 -3.17 -6.15
CA GLU A 100 18.26 -4.02 -7.26
C GLU A 100 19.21 -5.12 -6.76
N GLU A 101 20.18 -4.73 -5.93
CA GLU A 101 21.12 -5.67 -5.30
C GLU A 101 20.39 -6.69 -4.41
N LYS A 102 19.41 -6.24 -3.61
CA LYS A 102 18.58 -7.14 -2.79
C LYS A 102 17.85 -8.14 -3.67
N ARG A 103 17.26 -7.67 -4.78
CA ARG A 103 16.50 -8.53 -5.69
C ARG A 103 17.39 -9.56 -6.36
N GLU A 104 18.52 -9.15 -6.94
CA GLU A 104 19.48 -10.06 -7.57
C GLU A 104 19.99 -11.11 -6.58
N PHE A 105 20.29 -10.68 -5.35
CA PHE A 105 20.69 -11.59 -4.28
C PHE A 105 19.60 -12.63 -3.97
N LEU A 106 18.35 -12.20 -3.79
CA LEU A 106 17.25 -13.10 -3.48
C LEU A 106 16.89 -14.03 -4.65
N ASP A 107 17.02 -13.58 -5.89
CA ASP A 107 16.86 -14.45 -7.08
C ASP A 107 17.93 -15.56 -7.10
N ARG A 108 19.18 -15.24 -6.72
CA ARG A 108 20.23 -16.27 -6.55
C ARG A 108 19.95 -17.20 -5.39
N VAL A 109 19.40 -16.71 -4.28
CA VAL A 109 18.94 -17.58 -3.19
C VAL A 109 17.87 -18.53 -3.70
N LEU A 110 16.91 -18.07 -4.52
CA LEU A 110 15.86 -18.93 -5.10
C LEU A 110 16.43 -20.08 -5.94
N GLU A 111 17.50 -19.84 -6.70
CA GLU A 111 18.16 -20.86 -7.51
C GLU A 111 18.75 -22.01 -6.65
N THR A 112 18.96 -21.78 -5.36
CA THR A 112 19.47 -22.80 -4.42
C THR A 112 18.45 -23.85 -4.00
N ARG A 113 17.20 -23.78 -4.48
CA ARG A 113 16.15 -24.73 -4.11
C ARG A 113 16.49 -26.18 -4.42
N GLY A 114 17.35 -26.41 -5.42
CA GLY A 114 17.89 -27.72 -5.77
C GLY A 114 19.26 -28.06 -5.15
N GLU A 115 19.76 -27.25 -4.20
CA GLU A 115 21.06 -27.43 -3.58
C GLU A 115 20.96 -28.31 -2.30
N PRO A 116 21.65 -29.48 -2.24
CA PRO A 116 21.55 -30.42 -1.12
C PRO A 116 21.84 -29.85 0.29
N SER A 117 22.81 -28.96 0.43
CA SER A 117 23.19 -28.28 1.67
C SER A 117 22.11 -27.35 2.21
N LEU A 118 21.23 -26.82 1.36
CA LEU A 118 20.11 -25.95 1.74
C LEU A 118 18.76 -26.68 1.77
N ALA A 119 18.70 -27.94 1.34
CA ALA A 119 17.47 -28.71 1.23
C ALA A 119 16.63 -28.75 2.52
N HIS A 120 17.28 -28.83 3.69
CA HIS A 120 16.59 -28.83 4.99
C HIS A 120 15.96 -27.47 5.33
N ILE A 121 16.59 -26.36 4.96
CA ILE A 121 16.05 -25.01 5.16
C ILE A 121 14.92 -24.75 4.17
N TRP A 122 15.11 -25.10 2.91
CA TRP A 122 14.06 -24.99 1.89
C TRP A 122 12.82 -25.82 2.23
N ALA A 123 12.99 -27.06 2.69
CA ALA A 123 11.88 -27.89 3.12
C ALA A 123 11.10 -27.24 4.28
N TYR A 124 11.81 -26.69 5.27
CA TYR A 124 11.18 -26.00 6.39
C TYR A 124 10.40 -24.75 5.92
N VAL A 125 11.02 -23.91 5.09
CA VAL A 125 10.42 -22.68 4.59
C VAL A 125 9.22 -22.96 3.69
N ASP A 126 9.32 -23.93 2.79
CA ASP A 126 8.23 -24.31 1.88
C ASP A 126 7.02 -24.86 2.65
N GLU A 127 7.24 -25.52 3.79
CA GLU A 127 6.16 -26.00 4.67
C GLU A 127 5.52 -24.87 5.47
N HIS A 128 6.33 -24.05 6.17
CA HIS A 128 5.83 -23.09 7.16
C HIS A 128 5.43 -21.75 6.54
N TYR A 129 5.95 -21.43 5.36
CA TYR A 129 5.73 -20.17 4.64
C TYR A 129 5.15 -20.39 3.24
N ALA A 130 4.43 -21.51 3.03
CA ALA A 130 3.84 -21.89 1.75
C ALA A 130 2.98 -20.78 1.09
N LYS A 131 2.38 -19.90 1.90
CA LYS A 131 1.51 -18.79 1.46
C LYS A 131 2.29 -17.56 0.99
N LEU A 132 3.59 -17.48 1.27
CA LEU A 132 4.42 -16.37 0.85
C LEU A 132 4.85 -16.53 -0.62
N PRO A 133 4.98 -15.42 -1.38
CA PRO A 133 5.62 -15.43 -2.69
C PRO A 133 7.03 -16.00 -2.62
N ASP A 134 7.49 -16.60 -3.72
CA ASP A 134 8.81 -17.23 -3.84
C ASP A 134 9.94 -16.32 -3.32
N ILE A 135 9.96 -15.05 -3.71
CA ILE A 135 11.00 -14.11 -3.28
C ILE A 135 11.04 -13.87 -1.77
N HIS A 136 9.88 -13.88 -1.10
CA HIS A 136 9.82 -13.77 0.35
C HIS A 136 10.29 -15.08 1.02
N ARG A 137 9.99 -16.24 0.41
CA ARG A 137 10.56 -17.51 0.89
C ARG A 137 12.08 -17.55 0.77
N ALA A 138 12.65 -17.00 -0.31
CA ALA A 138 14.11 -16.87 -0.40
C ALA A 138 14.70 -15.94 0.67
N GLU A 139 13.99 -14.86 1.01
CA GLU A 139 14.37 -13.99 2.11
C GLU A 139 14.36 -14.74 3.46
N GLU A 140 13.32 -15.54 3.75
CA GLU A 140 13.28 -16.42 4.93
C GLU A 140 14.43 -17.43 4.93
N VAL A 141 14.74 -18.06 3.79
CA VAL A 141 15.87 -18.99 3.67
C VAL A 141 17.18 -18.30 4.04
N PHE A 142 17.40 -17.07 3.58
CA PHE A 142 18.58 -16.31 3.97
C PHE A 142 18.59 -15.96 5.46
N ALA A 143 17.44 -15.57 6.03
CA ALA A 143 17.32 -15.28 7.46
C ALA A 143 17.65 -16.50 8.33
N PHE A 144 17.18 -17.69 7.97
CA PHE A 144 17.58 -18.96 8.62
C PHE A 144 19.08 -19.24 8.49
N VAL A 145 19.69 -18.93 7.34
CA VAL A 145 21.14 -19.08 7.17
C VAL A 145 21.91 -18.13 8.09
N ALA A 146 21.39 -16.92 8.32
CA ALA A 146 22.00 -15.93 9.21
C ALA A 146 21.95 -16.34 10.69
N GLU A 147 21.11 -17.31 11.10
CA GLU A 147 20.99 -17.74 12.49
C GLU A 147 22.23 -18.43 13.08
N GLU A 148 23.10 -19.01 12.26
CA GLU A 148 24.26 -19.75 12.76
C GLU A 148 25.48 -18.85 13.08
N GLU A 149 25.96 -18.90 14.33
CA GLU A 149 27.06 -18.07 14.86
C GLU A 149 28.47 -18.66 14.65
N ARG A 150 28.68 -19.63 13.74
CA ARG A 150 29.94 -20.39 13.75
C ARG A 150 31.17 -19.46 13.79
N SER A 151 31.93 -19.58 14.87
CA SER A 151 33.23 -18.93 15.03
C SER A 151 34.18 -19.51 13.99
N PHE A 152 34.66 -18.69 13.06
CA PHE A 152 35.55 -19.14 12.00
C PHE A 152 36.79 -18.24 11.92
N LEU A 153 37.80 -18.60 12.69
CA LEU A 153 39.16 -18.12 12.45
C LEU A 153 39.72 -18.84 11.20
N GLY A 154 40.28 -18.07 10.27
CA GLY A 154 41.48 -18.51 9.58
C GLY A 154 41.68 -18.05 8.13
N LYS A 155 40.64 -17.88 7.29
CA LYS A 155 40.86 -17.66 5.85
C LYS A 155 39.89 -16.73 5.10
N ALA A 156 38.75 -16.36 5.69
CA ALA A 156 37.75 -15.51 5.03
C ALA A 156 37.84 -14.02 5.41
N TRP A 157 38.71 -13.66 6.35
CA TRP A 157 38.82 -12.30 6.89
C TRP A 157 39.40 -11.28 5.89
N ASP A 158 40.19 -11.71 4.91
CA ASP A 158 40.94 -10.80 4.02
C ASP A 158 40.15 -10.27 2.80
N ARG A 159 38.81 -10.32 2.79
CA ARG A 159 38.00 -9.86 1.65
C ARG A 159 36.86 -8.92 2.00
N THR A 160 37.15 -7.85 2.73
CA THR A 160 36.23 -6.73 2.91
C THR A 160 36.59 -5.54 2.01
N ARG A 161 36.13 -5.61 0.75
CA ARG A 161 35.60 -4.45 -0.04
C ARG A 161 34.99 -4.83 -1.41
N SER A 162 34.59 -6.09 -1.64
CA SER A 162 34.08 -6.55 -2.94
C SER A 162 33.30 -7.88 -2.82
N SER A 163 32.44 -8.07 -1.81
CA SER A 163 31.78 -9.38 -1.61
C SER A 163 30.76 -9.68 -2.70
N LEU A 164 29.85 -8.75 -3.02
CA LEU A 164 28.86 -8.98 -4.08
C LEU A 164 29.51 -8.99 -5.47
N GLN A 165 30.27 -7.97 -5.88
CA GLN A 165 30.98 -7.98 -7.17
C GLN A 165 31.96 -9.15 -7.32
N GLY A 166 32.56 -9.63 -6.23
CA GLY A 166 33.41 -10.81 -6.20
C GLY A 166 32.64 -12.11 -6.33
N MET A 167 31.45 -12.22 -5.73
CA MET A 167 30.56 -13.38 -5.84
C MET A 167 29.83 -13.43 -7.20
N LEU A 168 29.44 -12.26 -7.73
CA LEU A 168 28.89 -12.09 -9.08
C LEU A 168 29.96 -12.45 -10.16
N LYS A 169 31.23 -12.05 -9.97
CA LYS A 169 32.34 -12.39 -10.89
C LYS A 169 32.93 -13.78 -10.70
N ALA A 170 33.01 -14.30 -9.48
CA ALA A 170 33.55 -15.63 -9.20
C ALA A 170 32.61 -16.72 -9.72
N VAL A 171 31.29 -16.56 -9.56
CA VAL A 171 30.29 -17.50 -10.13
C VAL A 171 30.20 -17.39 -11.66
N GLY A 172 30.55 -16.23 -12.24
CA GLY A 172 30.76 -16.11 -13.69
C GLY A 172 32.03 -16.82 -14.22
N LEU A 173 32.92 -17.26 -13.32
CA LEU A 173 34.19 -17.95 -13.64
C LEU A 173 34.26 -19.39 -13.10
N THR A 174 33.31 -19.80 -12.26
CA THR A 174 33.18 -21.18 -11.77
C THR A 174 31.73 -21.60 -11.84
N ASP A 175 31.46 -22.72 -12.53
CA ASP A 175 30.15 -23.39 -12.73
C ASP A 175 29.44 -23.86 -11.42
N GLY A 176 29.72 -23.26 -10.27
CA GLY A 176 29.20 -23.66 -8.96
C GLY A 176 27.87 -23.01 -8.62
N ARG A 177 26.86 -23.82 -8.30
CA ARG A 177 25.61 -23.37 -7.67
C ARG A 177 25.90 -22.79 -6.28
N LEU A 178 25.17 -21.75 -5.91
CA LEU A 178 25.33 -21.06 -4.63
C LEU A 178 24.98 -22.00 -3.45
N THR A 179 25.91 -22.13 -2.48
CA THR A 179 25.84 -23.08 -1.36
C THR A 179 25.52 -22.40 -0.02
N ILE A 180 25.15 -23.19 0.99
CA ILE A 180 24.95 -22.67 2.35
C ILE A 180 26.18 -21.95 2.92
N SER A 181 27.40 -22.39 2.56
CA SER A 181 28.64 -21.79 3.05
C SER A 181 28.85 -20.39 2.50
N GLU A 182 28.49 -20.17 1.23
CA GLU A 182 28.60 -18.87 0.58
C GLU A 182 27.57 -17.88 1.12
N LEU A 183 26.33 -18.33 1.36
CA LEU A 183 25.32 -17.50 2.03
C LEU A 183 25.74 -17.08 3.44
N ARG A 184 26.41 -17.96 4.19
CA ARG A 184 26.94 -17.62 5.52
C ARG A 184 28.06 -16.58 5.45
N ILE A 185 28.94 -16.69 4.45
CA ILE A 185 29.98 -15.67 4.21
C ILE A 185 29.32 -14.32 3.92
N GLU A 186 28.25 -14.28 3.13
CA GLU A 186 27.55 -13.03 2.85
C GLU A 186 26.86 -12.47 4.10
N ALA A 187 26.17 -13.29 4.89
CA ALA A 187 25.56 -12.86 6.16
C ALA A 187 26.62 -12.25 7.12
N GLN A 188 27.82 -12.83 7.16
CA GLN A 188 28.94 -12.29 7.93
C GLN A 188 29.46 -10.95 7.36
N ALA A 189 29.56 -10.82 6.03
CA ALA A 189 29.97 -9.58 5.39
C ALA A 189 28.96 -8.45 5.63
N ILE A 190 27.66 -8.76 5.60
CA ILE A 190 26.59 -7.83 5.98
C ILE A 190 26.77 -7.40 7.44
N ALA A 191 26.91 -8.37 8.37
CA ALA A 191 27.08 -8.09 9.79
C ALA A 191 28.32 -7.24 10.08
N ALA A 192 29.46 -7.58 9.50
CA ALA A 192 30.70 -6.80 9.62
C ALA A 192 30.51 -5.38 9.07
N GLY A 193 29.84 -5.24 7.92
CA GLY A 193 29.64 -3.94 7.32
C GLY A 193 28.67 -3.02 8.06
N ILE A 194 27.64 -3.58 8.68
CA ILE A 194 26.80 -2.85 9.62
C ILE A 194 27.63 -2.46 10.83
N LYS A 195 28.39 -3.40 11.41
CA LYS A 195 29.21 -3.16 12.61
C LYS A 195 30.25 -2.05 12.41
N GLU A 196 30.88 -2.00 11.24
CA GLU A 196 31.87 -0.98 10.86
C GLU A 196 31.24 0.34 10.39
N GLY A 197 29.92 0.39 10.19
CA GLY A 197 29.18 1.60 9.80
C GLY A 197 29.26 1.94 8.31
N HIS A 198 29.82 1.03 7.50
CA HIS A 198 29.93 1.20 6.05
C HIS A 198 28.75 0.58 5.27
N ARG A 199 27.84 -0.13 5.96
CA ARG A 199 26.52 -0.51 5.44
C ARG A 199 25.45 0.14 6.32
N GLN A 200 24.57 0.90 5.68
CA GLN A 200 23.40 1.49 6.31
C GLN A 200 22.16 0.99 5.58
N GLN A 201 21.01 1.02 6.25
CA GLN A 201 19.76 0.66 5.60
C GLN A 201 19.52 1.56 4.38
N MET A 202 19.32 0.94 3.21
CA MET A 202 19.06 1.62 1.93
C MET A 202 17.65 1.35 1.42
N THR A 203 17.09 0.19 1.79
CA THR A 203 15.71 -0.20 1.51
C THR A 203 14.85 0.10 2.74
N PHE A 204 13.81 0.92 2.57
CA PHE A 204 12.89 1.33 3.64
C PHE A 204 11.46 0.89 3.32
N PRO A 205 11.08 -0.36 3.66
CA PRO A 205 9.70 -0.83 3.50
C PRO A 205 8.75 0.04 4.32
N LYS A 206 7.65 0.51 3.72
CA LYS A 206 6.58 1.27 4.40
C LYS A 206 5.69 0.37 5.28
N ASP A 207 5.74 -0.94 5.03
CA ASP A 207 5.18 -2.06 5.76
C ASP A 207 5.99 -3.31 5.37
N ASP A 208 5.79 -4.43 6.06
CA ASP A 208 6.60 -5.66 5.92
C ASP A 208 6.51 -6.32 4.53
N GLN A 209 5.79 -5.71 3.57
CA GLN A 209 5.47 -6.25 2.25
C GLN A 209 5.88 -5.33 1.08
N SER A 210 6.46 -4.16 1.32
CA SER A 210 6.66 -3.12 0.28
C SER A 210 8.05 -3.10 -0.36
N GLN A 211 8.37 -4.15 -1.13
CA GLN A 211 9.62 -4.34 -1.90
C GLN A 211 9.61 -3.67 -3.30
N PHE A 212 8.66 -2.76 -3.60
CA PHE A 212 8.33 -2.37 -4.99
C PHE A 212 8.56 -0.90 -5.32
N ARG A 213 9.44 -0.20 -4.59
CA ARG A 213 9.72 1.21 -4.84
C ARG A 213 10.86 1.37 -5.85
N LEU A 214 10.68 2.24 -6.83
CA LEU A 214 11.72 2.55 -7.81
C LEU A 214 12.93 3.22 -7.16
N SER A 215 14.10 3.02 -7.77
CA SER A 215 15.30 3.79 -7.39
C SER A 215 15.05 5.29 -7.68
N PRO A 216 15.66 6.23 -6.93
CA PRO A 216 15.48 7.65 -7.19
C PRO A 216 15.82 8.08 -8.62
N VAL A 217 16.84 7.46 -9.23
CA VAL A 217 17.27 7.76 -10.60
C VAL A 217 16.20 7.33 -11.60
N GLU A 218 15.71 6.09 -11.48
CA GLU A 218 14.69 5.53 -12.38
C GLU A 218 13.34 6.23 -12.19
N HIS A 219 12.95 6.50 -10.94
CA HIS A 219 11.76 7.27 -10.61
C HIS A 219 11.77 8.66 -11.27
N ASP A 220 12.93 9.31 -11.31
CA ASP A 220 13.08 10.66 -11.87
C ASP A 220 13.14 10.64 -13.40
N ALA A 221 13.78 9.65 -14.00
CA ALA A 221 13.75 9.44 -15.44
C ALA A 221 12.31 9.25 -15.97
N ILE A 222 11.51 8.41 -15.29
CA ILE A 222 10.10 8.21 -15.65
C ILE A 222 9.30 9.49 -15.45
N PHE A 223 9.60 10.25 -14.39
CA PHE A 223 8.95 11.54 -14.18
C PHE A 223 9.26 12.53 -15.32
N ASP A 224 10.49 12.54 -15.83
CA ASP A 224 10.87 13.42 -16.94
C ASP A 224 10.07 13.11 -18.21
N ASP A 225 9.78 11.84 -18.49
CA ASP A 225 8.90 11.44 -19.60
C ASP A 225 7.45 11.91 -19.39
N ILE A 226 6.91 11.73 -18.18
CA ILE A 226 5.57 12.21 -17.80
C ILE A 226 5.50 13.73 -17.95
N ALA A 227 6.53 14.44 -17.47
CA ALA A 227 6.65 15.89 -17.52
C ALA A 227 6.72 16.41 -18.97
N MET A 228 7.53 15.75 -19.81
CA MET A 228 7.67 16.09 -21.22
C MET A 228 6.33 15.99 -21.94
N LEU A 229 5.60 14.88 -21.77
CA LEU A 229 4.29 14.67 -22.39
C LEU A 229 3.25 15.70 -21.90
N ALA A 230 3.23 15.98 -20.61
CA ALA A 230 2.28 16.95 -20.03
C ALA A 230 2.53 18.38 -20.54
N LEU A 231 3.80 18.77 -20.72
CA LEU A 231 4.16 20.09 -21.22
C LEU A 231 4.04 20.23 -22.74
N SER A 232 4.25 19.15 -23.51
CA SER A 232 4.13 19.19 -24.98
C SER A 232 2.67 19.30 -25.45
N THR A 233 1.73 18.83 -24.64
CA THR A 233 0.29 18.84 -24.94
C THR A 233 -0.45 20.05 -24.37
N THR A 234 0.23 20.91 -23.58
CA THR A 234 -0.40 22.05 -22.91
C THR A 234 0.44 23.33 -23.02
N LYS A 235 -0.22 24.48 -22.99
CA LYS A 235 0.37 25.82 -23.12
C LYS A 235 0.18 26.65 -21.83
N PRO A 236 1.13 27.53 -21.49
CA PRO A 236 0.97 28.44 -20.36
C PRO A 236 -0.21 29.37 -20.57
N VAL A 237 -0.85 29.79 -19.48
CA VAL A 237 -1.92 30.79 -19.49
C VAL A 237 -1.64 31.89 -18.49
N ASN A 238 -2.13 33.10 -18.77
CA ASN A 238 -1.87 34.28 -17.94
C ASN A 238 -2.55 34.17 -16.57
N GLN A 239 -3.79 33.67 -16.52
CA GLN A 239 -4.55 33.42 -15.30
C GLN A 239 -4.96 31.95 -15.26
N PRO A 240 -4.13 31.06 -14.69
CA PRO A 240 -4.42 29.64 -14.70
C PRO A 240 -5.54 29.30 -13.71
N THR A 241 -6.35 28.30 -14.07
CA THR A 241 -7.39 27.75 -13.19
C THR A 241 -7.02 26.34 -12.75
N ALA A 242 -7.21 26.04 -11.47
CA ALA A 242 -7.05 24.71 -10.90
C ALA A 242 -8.43 24.17 -10.49
N VAL A 243 -8.86 23.06 -11.10
CA VAL A 243 -10.09 22.34 -10.74
C VAL A 243 -9.70 21.13 -9.89
N LEU A 244 -10.19 21.11 -8.65
CA LEU A 244 -9.98 20.06 -7.65
C LEU A 244 -11.24 19.18 -7.61
N LEU A 245 -11.12 17.92 -8.00
CA LEU A 245 -12.22 16.97 -7.92
C LEU A 245 -12.27 16.31 -6.54
N GLY A 246 -13.48 16.11 -6.03
CA GLY A 246 -13.74 15.42 -4.76
C GLY A 246 -14.83 14.38 -4.86
N GLY A 247 -14.70 13.32 -4.06
CA GLY A 247 -15.63 12.18 -4.06
C GLY A 247 -14.92 10.88 -3.75
N GLN A 248 -15.61 10.00 -3.04
CA GLN A 248 -15.07 8.68 -2.74
C GLN A 248 -14.79 7.85 -4.02
N PRO A 249 -13.89 6.86 -3.98
CA PRO A 249 -13.75 5.86 -5.05
C PRO A 249 -15.11 5.30 -5.48
N GLY A 250 -15.33 5.12 -6.78
CA GLY A 250 -16.61 4.62 -7.30
C GLY A 250 -17.75 5.65 -7.37
N ALA A 251 -17.56 6.90 -6.90
CA ALA A 251 -18.57 7.95 -7.02
C ALA A 251 -18.85 8.39 -8.47
N GLY A 252 -17.93 8.17 -9.40
CA GLY A 252 -18.11 8.54 -10.81
C GLY A 252 -17.45 9.86 -11.24
N LYS A 253 -16.34 10.26 -10.58
CA LYS A 253 -15.60 11.51 -10.87
C LYS A 253 -15.17 11.69 -12.33
N ALA A 254 -15.06 10.59 -13.09
CA ALA A 254 -14.71 10.62 -14.52
C ALA A 254 -15.60 11.57 -15.34
N GLY A 255 -16.90 11.68 -15.02
CA GLY A 255 -17.80 12.61 -15.70
C GLY A 255 -17.42 14.08 -15.47
N LEU A 256 -17.14 14.45 -14.21
CA LEU A 256 -16.66 15.80 -13.87
C LEU A 256 -15.27 16.08 -14.46
N SER A 257 -14.41 15.07 -14.47
CA SER A 257 -13.09 15.16 -15.10
C SER A 257 -13.21 15.44 -16.60
N SER A 258 -14.05 14.69 -17.33
CA SER A 258 -14.26 14.90 -18.77
C SER A 258 -14.77 16.31 -19.04
N ARG A 259 -15.81 16.73 -18.31
CA ARG A 259 -16.36 18.07 -18.44
C ARG A 259 -15.32 19.17 -18.20
N ALA A 260 -14.48 19.02 -17.18
CA ALA A 260 -13.42 19.99 -16.91
C ALA A 260 -12.35 20.00 -18.02
N LEU A 261 -11.97 18.84 -18.57
CA LEU A 261 -11.05 18.76 -19.71
C LEU A 261 -11.63 19.49 -20.94
N ASP A 262 -12.92 19.31 -21.22
CA ASP A 262 -13.62 19.94 -22.33
C ASP A 262 -13.71 21.47 -22.14
N GLU A 263 -14.00 21.93 -20.92
CA GLU A 263 -14.03 23.36 -20.57
C GLU A 263 -12.65 24.04 -20.76
N PHE A 264 -11.56 23.29 -20.56
CA PHE A 264 -10.20 23.77 -20.85
C PHE A 264 -9.80 23.62 -22.33
N GLY A 265 -10.66 23.05 -23.18
CA GLY A 265 -10.33 22.76 -24.58
C GLY A 265 -9.12 21.84 -24.72
N GLY A 266 -8.91 20.94 -23.74
CA GLY A 266 -7.72 20.09 -23.65
C GLY A 266 -6.44 20.79 -23.14
N ASN A 267 -6.45 22.11 -22.93
CA ASN A 267 -5.28 22.86 -22.45
C ASN A 267 -5.17 22.83 -20.91
N THR A 268 -4.97 21.64 -20.34
CA THR A 268 -4.85 21.42 -18.89
C THR A 268 -4.00 20.20 -18.58
N ILE A 269 -3.26 20.24 -17.48
CA ILE A 269 -2.54 19.08 -16.96
C ILE A 269 -3.48 18.35 -15.99
N LYS A 270 -3.89 17.13 -16.36
CA LYS A 270 -4.62 16.23 -15.45
C LYS A 270 -3.62 15.51 -14.53
N VAL A 271 -3.77 15.70 -13.22
CA VAL A 271 -3.01 15.00 -12.19
C VAL A 271 -3.92 13.97 -11.54
N ASP A 272 -3.65 12.70 -11.85
CA ASP A 272 -4.42 11.56 -11.36
C ASP A 272 -3.46 10.43 -10.98
N ALA A 273 -3.32 10.16 -9.69
CA ALA A 273 -2.44 9.12 -9.18
C ALA A 273 -2.84 7.71 -9.67
N ASP A 274 -4.10 7.51 -10.06
CA ASP A 274 -4.58 6.25 -10.65
C ASP A 274 -4.12 6.05 -12.10
N GLU A 275 -3.94 7.13 -12.84
CA GLU A 275 -3.39 7.09 -14.19
C GLU A 275 -1.86 7.07 -14.16
N LEU A 276 -1.24 7.86 -13.28
CA LEU A 276 0.21 7.97 -13.17
C LEU A 276 0.89 6.64 -12.82
N ARG A 277 0.25 5.78 -12.02
CA ARG A 277 0.83 4.46 -11.69
C ARG A 277 1.02 3.55 -12.90
N LYS A 278 0.33 3.80 -14.02
CA LYS A 278 0.51 3.00 -15.25
C LYS A 278 1.90 3.19 -15.86
N HIS A 279 2.61 4.26 -15.49
CA HIS A 279 4.00 4.49 -15.87
C HIS A 279 4.99 3.67 -15.03
N HIS A 280 4.54 3.02 -13.94
CA HIS A 280 5.41 2.16 -13.16
C HIS A 280 5.81 0.92 -13.99
N PRO A 281 7.12 0.62 -14.17
CA PRO A 281 7.59 -0.47 -15.04
C PRO A 281 6.98 -1.83 -14.68
N GLN A 282 6.80 -2.09 -13.39
CA GLN A 282 6.21 -3.34 -12.90
C GLN A 282 4.67 -3.33 -12.87
N TYR A 283 3.98 -2.25 -13.26
CA TYR A 283 2.52 -2.11 -13.07
C TYR A 283 1.74 -3.31 -13.62
N LEU A 284 2.01 -3.73 -14.86
CA LEU A 284 1.31 -4.87 -15.47
C LEU A 284 1.61 -6.20 -14.77
N GLN A 285 2.85 -6.39 -14.30
CA GLN A 285 3.22 -7.58 -13.53
C GLN A 285 2.46 -7.60 -12.20
N LEU A 286 2.49 -6.49 -11.46
CA LEU A 286 1.80 -6.35 -10.17
C LEU A 286 0.29 -6.60 -10.29
N MET A 287 -0.33 -6.08 -11.36
CA MET A 287 -1.74 -6.32 -11.66
C MET A 287 -2.03 -7.80 -11.97
N ARG A 288 -1.14 -8.51 -12.68
CA ARG A 288 -1.33 -9.94 -12.97
C ARG A 288 -1.11 -10.83 -11.74
N GLU A 289 -0.15 -10.48 -10.89
CA GLU A 289 0.14 -11.20 -9.66
C GLU A 289 -0.99 -11.06 -8.64
N ASN A 290 -1.40 -9.81 -8.36
CA ASN A 290 -2.45 -9.51 -7.40
C ASN A 290 -3.03 -8.11 -7.68
N ASP A 291 -4.03 -8.06 -8.56
CA ASP A 291 -4.71 -6.83 -8.98
C ASP A 291 -5.36 -6.05 -7.83
N ARG A 292 -5.74 -6.73 -6.75
CA ARG A 292 -6.31 -6.11 -5.55
C ARG A 292 -5.27 -5.36 -4.70
N MET A 293 -4.02 -5.83 -4.68
CA MET A 293 -2.91 -5.24 -3.89
C MET A 293 -1.97 -4.34 -4.72
N ALA A 294 -2.03 -4.40 -6.06
CA ALA A 294 -1.15 -3.66 -6.96
C ALA A 294 -1.19 -2.13 -6.75
N ALA A 295 -2.36 -1.59 -6.40
CA ALA A 295 -2.52 -0.17 -6.12
C ALA A 295 -1.72 0.28 -4.88
N ASP A 296 -1.65 -0.55 -3.84
CA ASP A 296 -0.89 -0.25 -2.63
C ASP A 296 0.61 -0.29 -2.89
N ARG A 297 1.06 -1.26 -3.71
CA ARG A 297 2.47 -1.42 -4.11
C ARG A 297 2.99 -0.25 -4.95
N THR A 298 2.15 0.31 -5.83
CA THR A 298 2.54 1.43 -6.74
C THR A 298 2.21 2.82 -6.22
N HIS A 299 1.46 2.94 -5.12
CA HIS A 299 1.01 4.23 -4.59
C HIS A 299 2.15 5.20 -4.22
N PRO A 300 3.28 4.76 -3.62
CA PRO A 300 4.36 5.67 -3.25
C PRO A 300 4.92 6.46 -4.44
N ASP A 301 5.23 5.79 -5.55
CA ASP A 301 5.80 6.41 -6.75
C ASP A 301 4.75 7.26 -7.47
N ALA A 302 3.54 6.73 -7.68
CA ALA A 302 2.45 7.49 -8.32
C ALA A 302 2.04 8.75 -7.54
N GLY A 303 2.05 8.66 -6.21
CA GLY A 303 1.82 9.80 -5.33
C GLY A 303 2.93 10.85 -5.43
N ALA A 304 4.20 10.43 -5.46
CA ALA A 304 5.34 11.33 -5.64
C ALA A 304 5.31 12.02 -7.01
N TRP A 305 5.03 11.29 -8.09
CA TRP A 305 4.82 11.85 -9.43
C TRP A 305 3.65 12.84 -9.46
N SER A 306 2.55 12.58 -8.75
CA SER A 306 1.41 13.52 -8.67
C SER A 306 1.82 14.87 -8.07
N VAL A 307 2.62 14.84 -7.00
CA VAL A 307 3.16 16.05 -6.36
C VAL A 307 4.13 16.78 -7.30
N LYS A 308 5.07 16.05 -7.91
CA LYS A 308 6.02 16.64 -8.86
C LYS A 308 5.31 17.26 -10.06
N LEU A 309 4.30 16.60 -10.62
CA LEU A 309 3.53 17.07 -11.77
C LEU A 309 2.71 18.32 -11.44
N THR A 310 2.13 18.38 -10.24
CA THR A 310 1.44 19.57 -9.73
C THR A 310 2.42 20.75 -9.61
N ASN A 311 3.61 20.53 -9.06
CA ASN A 311 4.63 21.58 -8.93
C ASN A 311 5.11 22.07 -10.31
N LEU A 312 5.29 21.15 -11.25
CA LEU A 312 5.67 21.47 -12.63
C LEU A 312 4.60 22.33 -13.30
N ALA A 313 3.31 21.98 -13.15
CA ALA A 313 2.20 22.73 -13.71
C ALA A 313 2.14 24.16 -13.15
N ILE A 314 2.30 24.31 -11.82
CA ILE A 314 2.37 25.61 -11.14
C ILE A 314 3.53 26.45 -11.68
N LYS A 315 4.73 25.88 -11.72
CA LYS A 315 5.95 26.56 -12.21
C LYS A 315 5.78 27.04 -13.66
N ASN A 316 5.07 26.26 -14.48
CA ASN A 316 4.86 26.55 -15.90
C ASN A 316 3.51 27.23 -16.19
N ARG A 317 2.78 27.71 -15.17
CA ARG A 317 1.49 28.41 -15.30
C ARG A 317 0.47 27.67 -16.19
N ARG A 318 0.33 26.36 -16.00
CA ARG A 318 -0.65 25.53 -16.72
C ARG A 318 -1.97 25.47 -15.97
N ASN A 319 -3.09 25.36 -16.69
CA ASN A 319 -4.33 24.93 -16.05
C ASN A 319 -4.13 23.54 -15.44
N LEU A 320 -4.83 23.28 -14.35
CA LEU A 320 -4.63 22.09 -13.56
C LEU A 320 -5.97 21.41 -13.28
N LEU A 321 -6.04 20.10 -13.46
CA LEU A 321 -7.16 19.27 -13.04
C LEU A 321 -6.64 18.19 -12.11
N ILE A 322 -6.95 18.27 -10.81
CA ILE A 322 -6.49 17.29 -9.82
C ILE A 322 -7.64 16.34 -9.49
N ASP A 323 -7.46 15.07 -9.84
CA ASP A 323 -8.40 14.01 -9.45
C ASP A 323 -8.07 13.51 -8.04
N GLY A 324 -8.80 14.05 -7.06
CA GLY A 324 -8.62 13.75 -5.65
C GLY A 324 -9.84 13.08 -5.02
N THR A 325 -9.67 12.63 -3.78
CA THR A 325 -10.79 12.12 -2.95
C THR A 325 -11.23 13.13 -1.89
N MET A 326 -10.44 14.19 -1.65
CA MET A 326 -10.68 15.20 -0.59
C MET A 326 -10.90 14.58 0.80
N ARG A 327 -10.07 13.58 1.14
CA ARG A 327 -10.14 12.86 2.42
C ARG A 327 -9.60 13.64 3.62
N ASP A 328 -8.67 14.58 3.38
CA ASP A 328 -7.94 15.31 4.42
C ASP A 328 -8.09 16.82 4.21
N PRO A 329 -8.82 17.53 5.09
CA PRO A 329 -9.06 18.96 4.96
C PRO A 329 -7.77 19.78 5.01
N ASP A 330 -6.81 19.40 5.87
CA ASP A 330 -5.61 20.20 6.11
C ASP A 330 -4.65 20.13 4.91
N SER A 331 -4.48 18.96 4.30
CA SER A 331 -3.68 18.84 3.09
C SER A 331 -4.29 19.59 1.92
N LEU A 332 -5.63 19.58 1.78
CA LEU A 332 -6.28 20.33 0.72
C LEU A 332 -6.18 21.84 0.95
N ALA A 333 -6.34 22.31 2.18
CA ALA A 333 -6.19 23.72 2.53
C ALA A 333 -4.78 24.26 2.22
N ARG A 334 -3.74 23.47 2.53
CA ARG A 334 -2.36 23.79 2.14
C ARG A 334 -2.18 23.89 0.62
N LEU A 335 -2.79 22.97 -0.13
CA LEU A 335 -2.73 22.99 -1.59
C LEU A 335 -3.43 24.22 -2.18
N CYS A 336 -4.66 24.52 -1.72
CA CYS A 336 -5.40 25.71 -2.15
C CYS A 336 -4.62 27.00 -1.86
N SER A 337 -4.09 27.15 -0.65
CA SER A 337 -3.28 28.32 -0.27
C SER A 337 -2.07 28.50 -1.18
N ARG A 338 -1.40 27.39 -1.54
CA ARG A 338 -0.26 27.41 -2.45
C ARG A 338 -0.65 27.76 -3.88
N LEU A 339 -1.81 27.29 -4.36
CA LEU A 339 -2.34 27.64 -5.67
C LEU A 339 -2.71 29.12 -5.76
N HIS A 340 -3.42 29.66 -4.76
CA HIS A 340 -3.72 31.09 -4.66
C HIS A 340 -2.44 31.94 -4.64
N SER A 341 -1.44 31.53 -3.85
CA SER A 341 -0.14 32.23 -3.80
C SER A 341 0.59 32.23 -5.16
N ALA A 342 0.30 31.27 -6.03
CA ALA A 342 0.82 31.20 -7.39
C ALA A 342 -0.06 31.95 -8.43
N GLY A 343 -1.13 32.60 -7.98
CA GLY A 343 -2.06 33.37 -8.82
C GLY A 343 -3.05 32.51 -9.59
N TYR A 344 -3.42 31.33 -9.07
CA TYR A 344 -4.47 30.50 -9.65
C TYR A 344 -5.85 30.94 -9.19
N ARG A 345 -6.83 30.81 -10.09
CA ARG A 345 -8.24 30.65 -9.68
C ARG A 345 -8.46 29.19 -9.29
N VAL A 346 -9.02 28.91 -8.12
CA VAL A 346 -9.20 27.55 -7.59
C VAL A 346 -10.68 27.22 -7.53
N GLU A 347 -11.06 26.11 -8.18
CA GLU A 347 -12.40 25.57 -8.16
C GLU A 347 -12.41 24.19 -7.51
N ALA A 348 -13.36 23.92 -6.63
CA ALA A 348 -13.63 22.60 -6.07
C ALA A 348 -14.95 22.05 -6.63
N ARG A 349 -14.91 20.86 -7.23
CA ARG A 349 -16.09 20.18 -7.77
C ARG A 349 -16.21 18.80 -7.15
N VAL A 350 -17.28 18.58 -6.39
CA VAL A 350 -17.44 17.37 -5.59
C VAL A 350 -18.68 16.58 -5.97
N LEU A 351 -18.60 15.26 -5.89
CA LEU A 351 -19.75 14.37 -6.08
C LEU A 351 -20.36 13.95 -4.74
N ALA A 352 -21.65 14.18 -4.58
CA ALA A 352 -22.44 13.65 -3.47
C ALA A 352 -23.13 12.35 -3.95
N VAL A 353 -22.66 11.21 -3.45
CA VAL A 353 -23.13 9.89 -3.87
C VAL A 353 -23.28 8.98 -2.65
N ASP A 354 -24.36 8.22 -2.63
CA ASP A 354 -24.64 7.18 -1.65
C ASP A 354 -23.52 6.12 -1.58
N PRO A 355 -23.12 5.66 -0.38
CA PRO A 355 -22.02 4.71 -0.22
C PRO A 355 -22.28 3.32 -0.79
N LEU A 356 -23.54 2.86 -0.88
CA LEU A 356 -23.91 1.61 -1.55
C LEU A 356 -23.65 1.71 -3.05
N VAL A 357 -24.08 2.83 -3.66
CA VAL A 357 -23.93 3.10 -5.09
C VAL A 357 -22.45 3.20 -5.47
N SER A 358 -21.63 3.90 -4.68
CA SER A 358 -20.19 3.99 -4.96
C SER A 358 -19.45 2.67 -4.74
N ARG A 359 -19.77 1.89 -3.70
CA ARG A 359 -19.16 0.56 -3.50
C ARG A 359 -19.54 -0.44 -4.58
N MET A 360 -20.82 -0.51 -4.95
CA MET A 360 -21.26 -1.34 -6.08
C MET A 360 -20.52 -0.98 -7.37
N SER A 361 -20.25 0.31 -7.59
CA SER A 361 -19.50 0.77 -8.77
C SER A 361 -18.03 0.35 -8.76
N ILE A 362 -17.41 0.19 -7.59
CA ILE A 362 -16.06 -0.37 -7.46
C ILE A 362 -16.07 -1.83 -7.93
N HIS A 363 -17.03 -2.63 -7.43
CA HIS A 363 -17.18 -4.02 -7.85
C HIS A 363 -17.46 -4.15 -9.35
N MET A 364 -18.45 -3.43 -9.86
CA MET A 364 -18.81 -3.47 -11.28
C MET A 364 -17.61 -3.14 -12.17
N ARG A 365 -16.88 -2.05 -11.86
CA ARG A 365 -15.67 -1.67 -12.59
C ARG A 365 -14.63 -2.78 -12.55
N TYR A 366 -14.38 -3.35 -11.37
CA TYR A 366 -13.39 -4.40 -11.19
C TYR A 366 -13.75 -5.65 -12.01
N GLU A 367 -15.00 -6.12 -11.95
CA GLU A 367 -15.46 -7.29 -12.71
C GLU A 367 -15.39 -7.06 -14.23
N LEU A 368 -15.81 -5.89 -14.72
CA LEU A 368 -15.71 -5.55 -16.15
C LEU A 368 -14.26 -5.47 -16.63
N GLN A 369 -13.35 -4.95 -15.81
CA GLN A 369 -11.93 -4.89 -16.16
C GLN A 369 -11.28 -6.28 -16.14
N ARG A 370 -11.64 -7.13 -15.18
CA ARG A 370 -11.16 -8.52 -15.16
C ARG A 370 -11.63 -9.31 -16.38
N GLU A 371 -12.89 -9.14 -16.77
CA GLU A 371 -13.44 -9.79 -17.95
C GLU A 371 -12.73 -9.33 -19.24
N SER A 372 -12.40 -8.05 -19.36
CA SER A 372 -11.75 -7.49 -20.56
C SER A 372 -10.24 -7.72 -20.63
N ASN A 373 -9.53 -7.58 -19.50
CA ASN A 373 -8.07 -7.49 -19.46
C ASN A 373 -7.39 -8.65 -18.69
N GLY A 374 -8.17 -9.51 -18.03
CA GLY A 374 -7.67 -10.55 -17.12
C GLY A 374 -7.39 -10.07 -15.68
N PHE A 375 -7.31 -8.76 -15.46
CA PHE A 375 -7.11 -8.12 -14.15
C PHE A 375 -7.98 -6.86 -14.00
N GLY A 376 -8.31 -6.48 -12.78
CA GLY A 376 -9.20 -5.35 -12.50
C GLY A 376 -8.70 -4.41 -11.41
N ARG A 377 -8.98 -3.12 -11.56
CA ARG A 377 -8.62 -2.13 -10.55
C ARG A 377 -9.57 -2.20 -9.36
N TRP A 378 -9.07 -2.73 -8.26
CA TRP A 378 -9.74 -2.73 -6.98
C TRP A 378 -9.58 -1.40 -6.23
N SER A 379 -10.47 -1.12 -5.28
CA SER A 379 -10.34 0.00 -4.35
C SER A 379 -10.77 -0.43 -2.96
N ASN A 380 -9.83 -0.42 -2.01
CA ASN A 380 -10.05 -0.92 -0.66
C ASN A 380 -11.15 -0.14 0.07
N ARG A 381 -11.97 -0.86 0.84
CA ARG A 381 -13.09 -0.30 1.61
C ARG A 381 -12.63 0.80 2.56
N ASP A 382 -11.53 0.62 3.27
CA ASP A 382 -11.04 1.62 4.22
C ASP A 382 -10.72 2.96 3.54
N LYS A 383 -10.09 2.92 2.35
CA LYS A 383 -9.80 4.12 1.55
C LYS A 383 -11.08 4.78 1.05
N HIS A 384 -12.09 3.97 0.71
CA HIS A 384 -13.40 4.46 0.33
C HIS A 384 -14.10 5.17 1.49
N ASP A 385 -14.16 4.52 2.65
CA ASP A 385 -14.90 4.99 3.82
C ASP A 385 -14.24 6.24 4.42
N GLN A 386 -12.90 6.30 4.44
CA GLN A 386 -12.15 7.51 4.80
C GLN A 386 -12.49 8.69 3.89
N ALA A 387 -12.53 8.48 2.56
CA ALA A 387 -12.90 9.54 1.63
C ALA A 387 -14.37 9.94 1.77
N TYR A 388 -15.26 8.97 2.00
CA TYR A 388 -16.68 9.23 2.23
C TYR A 388 -16.89 10.10 3.46
N ALA A 389 -16.25 9.77 4.59
CA ALA A 389 -16.35 10.53 5.83
C ALA A 389 -15.63 11.88 5.78
N GLY A 390 -14.46 11.96 5.11
CA GLY A 390 -13.64 13.17 5.05
C GLY A 390 -14.16 14.24 4.10
N LEU A 391 -14.88 13.87 3.03
CA LEU A 391 -15.35 14.82 2.01
C LEU A 391 -16.23 15.96 2.57
N PRO A 392 -17.30 15.71 3.36
CA PRO A 392 -18.13 16.78 3.88
C PRO A 392 -17.39 17.71 4.84
N VAL A 393 -16.46 17.18 5.64
CA VAL A 393 -15.59 17.96 6.54
C VAL A 393 -14.65 18.86 5.74
N THR A 394 -14.08 18.33 4.65
CA THR A 394 -13.22 19.08 3.75
C THR A 394 -13.98 20.20 3.06
N VAL A 395 -15.19 19.93 2.57
CA VAL A 395 -16.05 20.93 1.94
C VAL A 395 -16.41 22.06 2.90
N GLU A 396 -16.82 21.72 4.12
CA GLU A 396 -17.08 22.70 5.19
C GLU A 396 -15.84 23.57 5.48
N ARG A 397 -14.65 22.96 5.52
CA ARG A 397 -13.40 23.70 5.73
C ARG A 397 -13.08 24.65 4.58
N LEU A 398 -13.24 24.21 3.33
CA LEU A 398 -13.03 25.06 2.15
C LEU A 398 -13.97 26.28 2.17
N GLU A 399 -15.21 26.09 2.63
CA GLU A 399 -16.21 27.14 2.76
C GLU A 399 -15.90 28.10 3.92
N ALA A 400 -15.57 27.58 5.10
CA ALA A 400 -15.34 28.38 6.30
C ALA A 400 -14.13 29.32 6.15
N ASP A 401 -13.08 28.82 5.51
CA ASP A 401 -11.82 29.55 5.33
C ASP A 401 -11.75 30.28 3.97
N ASN A 402 -12.80 30.21 3.14
CA ASN A 402 -12.84 30.78 1.79
C ASN A 402 -11.63 30.37 0.92
N LEU A 403 -11.29 29.07 0.94
CA LEU A 403 -10.07 28.53 0.32
C LEU A 403 -10.21 28.25 -1.18
N VAL A 404 -11.38 28.45 -1.77
CA VAL A 404 -11.64 28.24 -3.21
C VAL A 404 -12.55 29.32 -3.75
N ASP A 405 -12.29 29.80 -4.96
CA ASP A 405 -13.10 30.82 -5.64
C ASP A 405 -14.49 30.28 -6.03
N THR A 406 -14.59 28.98 -6.29
CA THR A 406 -15.85 28.33 -6.64
C THR A 406 -15.91 26.93 -6.06
N LEU A 407 -16.99 26.63 -5.34
CA LEU A 407 -17.30 25.30 -4.83
C LEU A 407 -18.62 24.83 -5.46
N GLN A 408 -18.63 23.65 -6.06
CA GLN A 408 -19.81 23.04 -6.64
C GLN A 408 -20.00 21.61 -6.14
N VAL A 409 -21.22 21.26 -5.78
CA VAL A 409 -21.64 19.90 -5.43
C VAL A 409 -22.53 19.38 -6.54
N PHE A 410 -22.21 18.20 -7.06
CA PHE A 410 -22.95 17.53 -8.12
C PHE A 410 -23.52 16.20 -7.63
N SER A 411 -24.68 15.82 -8.18
CA SER A 411 -25.17 14.44 -8.11
C SER A 411 -24.36 13.54 -9.05
N ARG A 412 -24.48 12.23 -8.90
CA ARG A 412 -23.85 11.25 -9.81
C ARG A 412 -24.24 11.45 -11.28
N ASN A 413 -25.45 11.95 -11.53
CA ASN A 413 -25.99 12.16 -12.88
C ASN A 413 -25.57 13.50 -13.49
N GLY A 414 -24.72 14.28 -12.80
CA GLY A 414 -24.21 15.56 -13.27
C GLY A 414 -25.10 16.77 -12.96
N THR A 415 -26.18 16.59 -12.20
CA THR A 415 -27.02 17.69 -11.72
C THR A 415 -26.25 18.53 -10.71
N GLU A 416 -26.18 19.85 -10.88
CA GLU A 416 -25.63 20.76 -9.87
C GLU A 416 -26.62 20.91 -8.71
N LEU A 417 -26.20 20.48 -7.52
CA LEU A 417 -27.00 20.50 -6.29
C LEU A 417 -26.74 21.73 -5.42
N TYR A 418 -25.53 22.27 -5.53
CA TYR A 418 -25.09 23.46 -4.80
C TYR A 418 -23.93 24.11 -5.55
N ALA A 419 -23.91 25.44 -5.55
CA ALA A 419 -22.77 26.22 -6.00
C ALA A 419 -22.57 27.43 -5.09
N ARG A 420 -21.33 27.66 -4.68
CA ARG A 420 -20.89 28.87 -3.99
C ARG A 420 -19.74 29.47 -4.77
N ARG A 421 -19.86 30.73 -5.14
CA ARG A 421 -18.82 31.51 -5.81
C ARG A 421 -18.42 32.63 -4.88
N LEU A 422 -17.14 32.79 -4.62
CA LEU A 422 -16.65 33.94 -3.87
C LEU A 422 -16.71 35.16 -4.79
N SER A 423 -17.47 36.18 -4.38
CA SER A 423 -17.50 37.50 -5.01
C SER A 423 -17.22 38.57 -3.97
N GLU A 424 -16.65 39.69 -4.40
CA GLU A 424 -16.47 40.87 -3.52
C GLU A 424 -17.85 41.38 -3.09
N GLY A 425 -18.20 41.20 -1.82
CA GLY A 425 -19.30 41.90 -1.16
C GLY A 425 -20.53 41.08 -0.78
N ASP A 426 -20.71 39.87 -1.32
CA ASP A 426 -21.81 38.99 -0.90
C ASP A 426 -21.40 37.52 -1.05
N CYS A 427 -21.32 36.81 0.08
CA CYS A 427 -21.06 35.38 0.10
C CYS A 427 -22.35 34.68 0.53
N ALA A 428 -22.94 33.91 -0.39
CA ALA A 428 -24.03 33.00 -0.03
C ALA A 428 -23.61 32.14 1.19
N PRO A 429 -24.54 31.86 2.11
CA PRO A 429 -24.22 31.09 3.32
C PRO A 429 -23.63 29.72 2.96
N ALA A 430 -22.66 29.29 3.77
CA ALA A 430 -22.06 27.97 3.64
C ALA A 430 -23.13 26.88 3.77
N GLY A 431 -23.11 25.91 2.86
CA GLY A 431 -24.15 24.88 2.79
C GLY A 431 -23.72 23.60 2.06
N GLY A 432 -22.47 23.54 1.58
CA GLY A 432 -21.98 22.41 0.81
C GLY A 432 -22.05 21.10 1.59
N ARG A 433 -21.62 21.10 2.86
CA ARG A 433 -21.71 19.93 3.75
C ARG A 433 -23.15 19.42 3.88
N GLN A 434 -24.09 20.31 4.17
CA GLN A 434 -25.49 19.94 4.35
C GLN A 434 -26.06 19.35 3.05
N ARG A 435 -25.74 19.95 1.89
CA ARG A 435 -26.22 19.43 0.61
C ARG A 435 -25.67 18.03 0.32
N ILE A 436 -24.40 17.77 0.63
CA ILE A 436 -23.79 16.44 0.47
C ILE A 436 -24.51 15.41 1.35
N THR A 437 -24.78 15.74 2.61
CA THR A 437 -25.51 14.85 3.54
C THR A 437 -26.92 14.57 3.02
N GLN A 438 -27.66 15.61 2.63
CA GLN A 438 -29.02 15.46 2.08
C GLN A 438 -29.06 14.54 0.87
N GLU A 439 -28.13 14.68 -0.08
CA GLU A 439 -28.11 13.82 -1.26
C GLU A 439 -27.73 12.37 -0.91
N ARG A 440 -26.81 12.17 0.04
CA ARG A 440 -26.41 10.82 0.51
C ARG A 440 -27.52 10.10 1.28
N GLU A 441 -28.39 10.84 1.96
CA GLU A 441 -29.50 10.31 2.75
C GLU A 441 -30.81 10.23 1.97
N ARG A 442 -30.85 10.77 0.74
CA ARG A 442 -32.03 10.79 -0.12
C ARG A 442 -32.58 9.38 -0.34
N VAL A 443 -33.91 9.26 -0.30
CA VAL A 443 -34.63 8.05 -0.70
C VAL A 443 -34.50 7.85 -2.21
N TRP A 444 -34.12 6.65 -2.62
CA TRP A 444 -33.98 6.29 -4.02
C TRP A 444 -35.35 6.13 -4.68
N THR A 445 -35.41 6.45 -5.97
CA THR A 445 -36.60 6.18 -6.79
C THR A 445 -36.76 4.67 -7.04
N PRO A 446 -37.97 4.19 -7.38
CA PRO A 446 -38.16 2.79 -7.75
C PRO A 446 -37.28 2.32 -8.91
N GLU A 447 -36.91 3.21 -9.83
CA GLU A 447 -35.99 2.90 -10.94
C GLU A 447 -34.54 2.73 -10.46
N GLU A 448 -34.08 3.61 -9.56
CA GLU A 448 -32.75 3.50 -8.94
C GLU A 448 -32.62 2.19 -8.14
N ILE A 449 -33.66 1.82 -7.39
CA ILE A 449 -33.75 0.56 -6.63
C ILE A 449 -33.63 -0.65 -7.58
N ARG A 450 -34.47 -0.72 -8.62
CA ARG A 450 -34.40 -1.81 -9.62
C ARG A 450 -33.03 -1.88 -10.31
N GLY A 451 -32.48 -0.74 -10.70
CA GLY A 451 -31.16 -0.66 -11.33
C GLY A 451 -30.04 -1.12 -10.41
N PHE A 452 -30.13 -0.82 -9.11
CA PHE A 452 -29.17 -1.30 -8.11
C PHE A 452 -29.24 -2.83 -7.95
N SER A 453 -30.44 -3.38 -7.79
CA SER A 453 -30.66 -4.83 -7.70
C SER A 453 -30.13 -5.58 -8.93
N TYR A 454 -30.43 -5.08 -10.15
CA TYR A 454 -29.91 -5.65 -11.39
C TYR A 454 -28.37 -5.65 -11.45
N ASN A 455 -27.74 -4.55 -11.03
CA ASN A 455 -26.28 -4.46 -11.03
C ASN A 455 -25.64 -5.43 -10.02
N LEU A 456 -26.26 -5.67 -8.87
CA LEU A 456 -25.78 -6.68 -7.92
C LEU A 456 -25.80 -8.09 -8.52
N GLU A 457 -26.89 -8.45 -9.21
CA GLU A 457 -27.01 -9.75 -9.91
C GLU A 457 -25.97 -9.88 -11.03
N MET A 458 -25.75 -8.82 -11.81
CA MET A 458 -24.73 -8.78 -12.85
C MET A 458 -23.31 -8.99 -12.29
N ILE A 459 -22.98 -8.35 -11.17
CA ILE A 459 -21.70 -8.55 -10.48
C ILE A 459 -21.58 -9.99 -10.01
N GLU A 460 -22.61 -10.54 -9.35
CA GLU A 460 -22.60 -11.92 -8.85
C GLU A 460 -22.42 -12.92 -10.01
N GLY A 461 -23.11 -12.71 -11.14
CA GLY A 461 -22.95 -13.53 -12.34
C GLY A 461 -21.51 -13.53 -12.86
N LYS A 462 -20.86 -12.36 -12.95
CA LYS A 462 -19.45 -12.25 -13.36
C LYS A 462 -18.50 -12.95 -12.37
N MET A 463 -18.73 -12.77 -11.07
CA MET A 463 -17.96 -13.42 -10.02
C MET A 463 -18.06 -14.95 -10.09
N LEU A 464 -19.26 -15.49 -10.37
CA LEU A 464 -19.48 -16.93 -10.56
C LEU A 464 -18.72 -17.47 -11.77
N VAL A 465 -18.78 -16.77 -12.92
CA VAL A 465 -18.07 -17.17 -14.15
C VAL A 465 -16.56 -17.28 -13.91
N ARG A 466 -15.95 -16.31 -13.22
CA ARG A 466 -14.51 -16.32 -12.91
C ARG A 466 -14.13 -17.14 -11.67
N ARG A 467 -15.09 -17.81 -11.02
CA ARG A 467 -14.90 -18.56 -9.76
C ARG A 467 -14.21 -17.72 -8.67
N ALA A 468 -14.80 -16.56 -8.36
CA ALA A 468 -14.29 -15.64 -7.35
C ALA A 468 -14.07 -16.32 -5.98
N ALA A 469 -13.10 -15.84 -5.21
CA ALA A 469 -12.81 -16.40 -3.90
C ALA A 469 -13.98 -16.14 -2.91
N PRO A 470 -14.21 -17.01 -1.91
CA PRO A 470 -15.26 -16.80 -0.91
C PRO A 470 -15.18 -15.45 -0.19
N SER A 471 -13.97 -14.93 0.06
CA SER A 471 -13.75 -13.62 0.66
C SER A 471 -14.24 -12.47 -0.24
N GLU A 472 -14.14 -12.60 -1.56
CA GLU A 472 -14.67 -11.60 -2.49
C GLU A 472 -16.21 -11.60 -2.50
N HIS A 473 -16.82 -12.79 -2.41
CA HIS A 473 -18.29 -12.91 -2.29
C HIS A 473 -18.81 -12.28 -0.99
N ALA A 474 -18.09 -12.43 0.12
CA ALA A 474 -18.45 -11.83 1.40
C ALA A 474 -18.55 -10.29 1.33
N GLU A 475 -17.71 -9.63 0.54
CA GLU A 475 -17.77 -8.18 0.34
C GLU A 475 -19.06 -7.76 -0.39
N LEU A 476 -19.44 -8.49 -1.46
CA LEU A 476 -20.68 -8.23 -2.19
C LEU A 476 -21.92 -8.53 -1.33
N ASP A 477 -21.88 -9.61 -0.55
CA ASP A 477 -22.94 -9.97 0.39
C ASP A 477 -23.11 -8.92 1.50
N GLY A 478 -22.02 -8.27 1.93
CA GLY A 478 -22.08 -7.10 2.81
C GLY A 478 -22.87 -5.95 2.20
N ILE A 479 -22.60 -5.59 0.95
CA ILE A 479 -23.36 -4.56 0.21
C ILE A 479 -24.83 -4.96 0.10
N ARG A 480 -25.11 -6.23 -0.22
CA ARG A 480 -26.46 -6.78 -0.34
C ARG A 480 -27.22 -6.73 1.00
N SER A 481 -26.55 -7.04 2.10
CA SER A 481 -27.14 -6.97 3.44
C SER A 481 -27.52 -5.54 3.81
N GLU A 482 -26.60 -4.59 3.62
CA GLU A 482 -26.85 -3.16 3.88
C GLU A 482 -27.96 -2.61 2.97
N TYR A 483 -27.99 -3.02 1.70
CA TYR A 483 -29.06 -2.68 0.75
C TYR A 483 -30.43 -3.18 1.23
N ARG A 484 -30.55 -4.45 1.62
CA ARG A 484 -31.79 -5.03 2.14
C ARG A 484 -32.27 -4.37 3.43
N HIS A 485 -31.34 -3.94 4.28
CA HIS A 485 -31.68 -3.18 5.47
C HIS A 485 -32.26 -1.81 5.12
N LYS A 486 -31.67 -1.12 4.13
CA LYS A 486 -32.13 0.20 3.67
C LYS A 486 -33.46 0.13 2.90
N TYR A 487 -33.69 -0.94 2.13
CA TYR A 487 -34.88 -1.12 1.28
C TYR A 487 -35.52 -2.51 1.46
N PRO A 488 -36.19 -2.79 2.60
CA PRO A 488 -36.69 -4.12 2.94
C PRO A 488 -37.86 -4.60 2.06
N THR A 489 -38.61 -3.69 1.45
CA THR A 489 -39.80 -4.01 0.63
C THR A 489 -39.48 -4.47 -0.80
N ASP A 490 -38.22 -4.38 -1.25
CA ASP A 490 -37.78 -4.80 -2.59
C ASP A 490 -37.57 -6.33 -2.72
N LEU A 491 -37.78 -7.09 -1.63
CA LEU A 491 -37.65 -8.56 -1.60
C LEU A 491 -38.67 -9.31 -2.47
N SER A 492 -39.61 -8.62 -3.13
CA SER A 492 -40.75 -9.24 -3.80
C SER A 492 -40.62 -9.44 -5.32
N GLN A 493 -39.56 -8.93 -5.99
CA GLN A 493 -39.51 -8.95 -7.47
C GLN A 493 -38.18 -9.38 -8.15
N GLY A 494 -37.15 -9.81 -7.42
CA GLY A 494 -35.85 -10.15 -8.01
C GLY A 494 -35.31 -11.52 -7.59
N ASP A 495 -35.93 -12.59 -8.06
CA ASP A 495 -35.38 -13.96 -7.96
C ASP A 495 -35.13 -14.48 -9.40
N PHE A 496 -34.35 -13.73 -10.18
CA PHE A 496 -34.07 -14.05 -11.59
C PHE A 496 -32.99 -15.13 -11.77
N LEU A 497 -32.26 -15.48 -10.71
CA LEU A 497 -31.32 -16.60 -10.69
C LEU A 497 -31.55 -17.45 -9.44
N ARG A 498 -32.48 -18.41 -9.54
CA ARG A 498 -32.56 -19.52 -8.56
C ARG A 498 -31.16 -20.13 -8.42
N ARG A 499 -30.55 -19.98 -7.25
CA ARG A 499 -29.40 -20.80 -6.83
C ARG A 499 -29.76 -22.27 -7.07
N PRO A 500 -28.94 -23.08 -7.76
CA PRO A 500 -29.09 -24.52 -7.65
C PRO A 500 -28.89 -24.85 -6.17
N LYS A 501 -29.89 -25.48 -5.55
CA LYS A 501 -29.70 -26.06 -4.21
C LYS A 501 -28.51 -27.02 -4.30
N PRO A 502 -27.56 -27.02 -3.34
CA PRO A 502 -26.60 -28.10 -3.25
C PRO A 502 -27.40 -29.36 -2.89
N GLY A 503 -27.56 -30.25 -3.88
CA GLY A 503 -28.19 -31.55 -3.73
C GLY A 503 -27.12 -32.62 -3.87
N TYR A 504 -26.92 -33.34 -2.75
CA TYR A 504 -26.34 -34.68 -2.55
C TYR A 504 -25.16 -35.13 -3.41
#